data_AF-A0A250KV44-F1
#
_entry.id   AF-A0A250KV44-F1
#
_cell.length_a   1.000
_cell.length_b   1.000
_cell.length_c   1.000
_cell.angle_alpha   90.00
_cell.angle_beta   90.00
_cell.angle_gamma   90.00
#
_symmetry.space_group_name_H-M   'P 1'
#
loop_
_entity.id
_entity.type
_entity.pdbx_description
1 polymer ?
#
loop_
_entity_poly.entity_id
_entity_poly.type
_entity_poly.pdbx_seq_one_letter_code
_entity_poly.pdbx_strand_id
1 'polypeptide(L)' 'MADALLDERIESILFGQGLQVDDYFIEQTPVSEVICYKNQDGRIFDLIIDDSELAIGAMQRLKSLGVKMVRLGEQPF' A
#
# COMPACT_ATOMS: atom_id res chain seq x y z
N MET A 1 -18.22 -5.37 -15.47
CA MET A 1 -18.22 -6.56 -14.59
C MET A 1 -16.81 -6.98 -14.18
N ALA A 2 -15.77 -6.83 -15.02
CA ALA A 2 -14.38 -7.12 -14.63
C ALA A 2 -13.84 -6.21 -13.52
N ASP A 3 -14.26 -4.94 -13.50
CA ASP A 3 -13.81 -3.91 -12.55
C ASP A 3 -14.09 -4.26 -11.08
N ALA A 4 -15.32 -4.70 -10.77
CA ALA A 4 -15.73 -5.05 -9.41
C ALA A 4 -14.93 -6.22 -8.81
N LEU A 5 -14.54 -7.18 -9.65
CA LEU A 5 -13.79 -8.35 -9.23
C LEU A 5 -12.32 -8.01 -8.94
N LEU A 6 -11.79 -6.97 -9.60
CA LEU A 6 -10.48 -6.41 -9.30
C LEU A 6 -10.52 -5.67 -7.96
N ASP A 7 -11.54 -4.85 -7.72
CA ASP A 7 -11.74 -4.15 -6.44
C ASP A 7 -11.82 -5.11 -5.26
N GLU A 8 -12.59 -6.20 -5.38
CA GLU A 8 -12.67 -7.22 -4.33
C GLU A 8 -11.31 -7.88 -4.04
N ARG A 9 -10.50 -8.11 -5.07
CA ARG A 9 -9.14 -8.66 -4.90
C ARG A 9 -8.21 -7.64 -4.23
N ILE A 10 -8.32 -6.36 -4.58
CA ILE A 10 -7.54 -5.29 -3.95
C ILE A 10 -7.89 -5.20 -2.46
N GLU A 11 -9.18 -5.12 -2.12
CA GLU A 11 -9.62 -5.05 -0.72
C GLU A 11 -9.21 -6.31 0.06
N SER A 12 -9.25 -7.49 -0.58
CA SER A 12 -8.80 -8.75 0.04
C SER A 12 -7.29 -8.76 0.33
N ILE A 13 -6.47 -8.25 -0.60
CA ILE A 13 -5.01 -8.16 -0.40
C ILE A 13 -4.67 -7.15 0.70
N LEU A 14 -5.35 -6.00 0.73
CA LEU A 14 -5.08 -4.92 1.67
C LEU A 14 -5.66 -5.18 3.07
N PHE A 15 -6.82 -5.81 3.18
CA PHE A 15 -7.55 -5.87 4.46
C PHE A 15 -7.93 -7.29 4.88
N GLY A 16 -7.73 -8.31 4.02
CA GLY A 16 -8.08 -9.70 4.30
C GLY A 16 -7.27 -10.34 5.45
N GLN A 17 -6.15 -9.73 5.84
CA GLN A 17 -5.29 -10.21 6.94
C GLN A 17 -5.52 -9.44 8.26
N GLY A 18 -6.55 -8.60 8.33
CA GLY A 18 -6.86 -7.80 9.52
C GLY A 18 -5.98 -6.56 9.69
N LEU A 19 -5.23 -6.17 8.65
CA LEU A 19 -4.55 -4.88 8.56
C LEU A 19 -5.58 -3.77 8.32
N GLN A 20 -5.28 -2.58 8.81
CA GLN A 20 -6.10 -1.38 8.63
C GLN A 20 -5.34 -0.34 7.81
N VAL A 21 -6.05 0.66 7.29
CA VAL A 21 -5.44 1.75 6.50
C VAL A 21 -4.28 2.43 7.24
N ASP A 22 -4.41 2.60 8.56
CA ASP A 22 -3.39 3.22 9.42
C ASP A 22 -2.11 2.36 9.58
N ASP A 23 -2.17 1.08 9.24
CA ASP A 23 -1.02 0.20 9.22
C ASP A 23 -0.19 0.37 7.94
N TYR A 24 -0.77 0.99 6.91
CA TYR A 24 -0.11 1.23 5.62
C TYR A 24 0.55 2.61 5.55
N PHE A 25 1.62 2.68 4.76
CA PHE A 25 2.19 3.92 4.28
C PHE A 25 2.83 3.67 2.91
N ILE A 26 2.93 4.73 2.11
CA ILE A 26 3.60 4.68 0.81
C ILE A 26 4.96 5.33 0.96
N GLU A 27 6.01 4.55 0.76
CA GLU A 27 7.36 5.06 0.64
C GLU A 27 7.56 5.62 -0.77
N GLN A 28 7.83 6.92 -0.85
CA GLN A 28 8.09 7.62 -2.11
C GLN A 28 9.58 7.93 -2.21
N THR A 29 10.19 7.40 -3.27
CA THR A 29 11.52 7.79 -3.74
C THR A 29 11.38 8.69 -4.96
N PRO A 30 12.44 9.37 -5.42
CA PRO A 30 12.38 10.20 -6.63
C PRO A 30 12.00 9.43 -7.91
N VAL A 31 12.11 8.09 -7.92
CA VAL A 31 11.92 7.25 -9.11
C VAL A 31 10.87 6.16 -8.94
N SER A 32 10.38 5.91 -7.72
CA SER A 32 9.47 4.80 -7.43
C SER A 32 8.65 5.04 -6.16
N GLU A 33 7.47 4.43 -6.10
CA GLU A 33 6.61 4.37 -4.92
C GLU A 33 6.43 2.91 -4.49
N VAL A 34 6.60 2.63 -3.20
CA VAL A 34 6.49 1.29 -2.62
C VAL A 34 5.42 1.32 -1.54
N ILE A 35 4.51 0.35 -1.55
CA ILE A 35 3.54 0.18 -0.46
C ILE A 35 4.26 -0.55 0.67
N CYS A 36 4.27 0.04 1.85
CA CYS A 36 4.79 -0.58 3.06
C CYS A 36 3.65 -0.75 4.06
N TYR A 37 3.74 -1.76 4.91
CA TYR A 37 2.80 -1.95 6.01
C TYR A 37 3.51 -2.33 7.29
N LYS A 38 2.89 -1.97 8.40
CA LYS A 38 3.32 -2.33 9.75
C LYS A 38 2.48 -3.51 10.23
N ASN A 39 3.14 -4.61 10.58
CA ASN A 39 2.45 -5.76 11.16
C ASN A 39 2.09 -5.51 12.64
N GLN A 40 1.37 -6.45 13.26
CA GLN A 40 0.96 -6.37 14.67
C GLN A 40 2.14 -6.31 15.66
N ASP A 41 3.30 -6.90 15.32
CA ASP A 41 4.55 -6.80 16.10
C ASP A 41 5.26 -5.45 15.92
N GLY A 42 4.72 -4.59 15.08
CA GLY A 42 5.26 -3.27 14.76
C GLY A 42 6.43 -3.26 13.78
N ARG A 43 6.68 -4.37 13.09
CA ARG A 43 7.70 -4.49 12.04
C ARG A 43 7.14 -3.99 10.71
N ILE A 44 8.01 -3.35 9.94
CA ILE A 44 7.70 -2.78 8.64
C ILE A 44 8.12 -3.78 7.56
N PHE A 45 7.24 -3.99 6.59
CA PHE A 45 7.50 -4.82 5.42
C PHE A 45 7.01 -4.12 4.15
N ASP A 46 7.68 -4.42 3.04
CA ASP A 46 7.22 -4.03 1.71
C ASP A 46 6.12 -4.99 1.25
N LEU A 47 5.03 -4.42 0.76
CA LEU A 47 3.95 -5.20 0.17
C LEU A 47 4.32 -5.51 -1.28
N ILE A 48 4.73 -6.75 -1.52
CA ILE A 48 5.06 -7.26 -2.86
C ILE A 48 3.78 -7.81 -3.51
N ILE A 49 3.42 -7.25 -4.66
CA ILE A 49 2.29 -7.71 -5.48
C ILE A 49 2.85 -7.99 -6.88
N ASP A 50 2.87 -9.27 -7.28
CA ASP A 50 3.45 -9.69 -8.56
C ASP A 50 2.62 -9.25 -9.78
N ASP A 51 1.32 -9.04 -9.58
CA ASP A 51 0.38 -8.61 -10.62
C ASP A 51 0.38 -7.08 -10.73
N SER A 52 0.76 -6.56 -11.90
CA SER A 52 0.93 -5.12 -12.10
C SER A 52 -0.39 -4.34 -12.00
N GLU A 53 -1.52 -4.91 -12.44
CA GLU A 53 -2.83 -4.26 -12.35
C GLU A 53 -3.28 -4.16 -10.89
N LEU A 54 -3.10 -5.24 -10.12
CA LEU A 54 -3.38 -5.25 -8.68
C LEU A 54 -2.47 -4.31 -7.91
N ALA A 55 -1.18 -4.25 -8.24
CA ALA A 55 -0.23 -3.35 -7.60
C ALA A 55 -0.64 -1.88 -7.78
N ILE A 56 -0.99 -1.50 -9.01
CA ILE A 56 -1.46 -0.14 -9.33
C ILE A 56 -2.79 0.14 -8.63
N GLY A 57 -3.73 -0.79 -8.67
CA GLY A 57 -5.03 -0.64 -8.02
C GLY A 57 -4.93 -0.51 -6.50
N ALA A 58 -4.12 -1.34 -5.85
CA ALA A 58 -3.85 -1.25 -4.42
C ALA A 58 -3.20 0.08 -4.02
N MET A 59 -2.24 0.55 -4.82
CA MET A 59 -1.61 1.86 -4.61
C MET A 59 -2.62 3.00 -4.71
N GLN A 60 -3.43 3.02 -5.76
CA GLN A 60 -4.48 4.04 -5.94
C GLN A 60 -5.53 4.00 -4.84
N ARG A 61 -5.91 2.80 -4.41
CA ARG A 61 -6.87 2.59 -3.34
C ARG A 61 -6.37 3.16 -2.03
N LEU A 62 -5.13 2.84 -1.62
CA LEU A 62 -4.53 3.38 -0.40
C LEU A 62 -4.38 4.91 -0.46
N LYS A 63 -3.97 5.46 -1.61
CA LYS A 63 -3.92 6.92 -1.82
C LYS A 63 -5.30 7.56 -1.65
N SER A 64 -6.35 6.96 -2.22
CA SER A 64 -7.72 7.45 -2.08
C SER A 64 -8.24 7.38 -0.65
N LEU A 65 -7.72 6.46 0.16
CA LEU A 65 -8.05 6.34 1.58
C LEU A 65 -7.24 7.28 2.47
N GLY A 66 -6.33 8.08 1.89
CA GLY A 66 -5.53 9.06 2.61
C GLY A 66 -4.36 8.46 3.38
N VAL A 67 -3.82 7.33 2.92
CA VAL A 67 -2.65 6.69 3.52
C VAL A 67 -1.47 7.68 3.60
N LYS A 68 -0.63 7.52 4.63
CA LYS A 68 0.55 8.37 4.82
C LYS A 68 1.55 8.15 3.69
N MET A 69 2.07 9.24 3.12
CA MET A 69 3.20 9.20 2.19
C MET A 69 4.47 9.61 2.94
N VAL A 70 5.51 8.78 2.87
CA VAL A 70 6.81 8.98 3.52
C VAL A 70 7.87 9.10 2.43
N ARG A 71 8.62 10.20 2.41
CA ARG A 71 9.70 10.38 1.44
C ARG A 71 11.01 9.85 1.99
N LEU A 72 11.63 8.93 1.26
CA LEU A 72 12.96 8.45 1.62
C LEU A 72 14.00 9.49 1.19
N GLY A 73 14.75 10.04 2.15
CA GLY A 73 15.79 11.05 1.90
C GLY A 73 15.47 12.48 2.35
N GLU A 74 14.26 12.77 2.85
CA GLU A 74 14.03 13.96 3.68
C GLU A 74 14.50 13.64 5.10
N GLN A 75 15.84 13.57 5.28
CA GLN A 75 16.42 13.72 6.61
C GLN A 75 15.97 15.08 7.16
N PRO A 76 15.38 15.15 8.37
CA PRO A 76 15.30 16.44 9.05
C PRO A 76 16.74 16.87 9.31
N PHE A 77 17.14 17.97 8.67
CA PHE A 77 18.35 18.69 9.07
C PHE A 77 18.22 19.15 10.52
#